data_AF-A0A970EGH2-F1
#
_entry.id   AF-A0A970EGH2-F1
#
_cell.length_a   1.000
_cell.length_b   1.000
_cell.length_c   1.000
_cell.angle_alpha   90.00
_cell.angle_beta   90.00
_cell.angle_gamma   90.00
#
_symmetry.space_group_name_H-M   'P 1'
#
loop_
_entity.id
_entity.type
_entity.pdbx_description
1 polymer ?
#
loop_
_entity_poly.entity_id
_entity_poly.type
_entity_poly.pdbx_seq_one_letter_code
_entity_poly.pdbx_strand_id
1 'polypeptide(L)'
;VVAKKLSEYLNKEVKMAEDVIGESAKSICASLKDGEVAILENVRYHKEEEKNDPSFAKELASLADIFVNDAFGTAHRAHASTAGVADYLPAVAGFLIQKEIEIMGKALQNPERPFVAILGGAKVSDKIGVIENLIDKVDTLIIGGGMAYTFLKAKGYGVGTSICEEDKLDLAKSLMAKAEEKGVKLLLPVQNVVAKEFSADAESKVVPSDQIPDDWMGVDIGPETVKLFSDEIKKAKTVIWNGPMGVFEFPRFAEGTKAIAAAVSEVDGTTIIGGGDSAAAVEQLGFADKMTHISTGGGASLEFLEGKILPGIACLEDCDAKKKLAAGNWKMNKTPSEAYELALKMKEELADAKHEVVLCPPFTALSEVIKAVKGSNISVGAQNMHFKDEGAYTGEVSAKMLVDLGVKYVIIGHSERRQYFNETDETVNLKMIQALKYNLIPILCVGESLQEREDNVTFDLIRAQIKKAYKNISKEDAKKTVIAYEPIWAIGTGKTATSEQANEVCMDIRKTLGEIYDEATASQIRILYGGSVTKDCAKDLFSQSDIDGGLVGGASLKVEDFKIIANS
;
A
#
# COMPACT_ATOMS: atom_id res chain seq x y z
N VAL A 1 31.95 13.33 11.03
CA VAL A 1 31.13 14.18 11.94
C VAL A 1 29.94 13.42 12.51
N VAL A 2 29.16 12.72 11.67
CA VAL A 2 27.97 11.94 12.10
C VAL A 2 28.32 10.82 13.09
N ALA A 3 29.31 9.96 12.79
CA ALA A 3 29.73 8.86 13.67
C ALA A 3 30.07 9.32 15.09
N LYS A 4 30.84 10.42 15.20
CA LYS A 4 31.22 11.02 16.48
C LYS A 4 30.00 11.48 17.29
N LYS A 5 29.04 12.15 16.63
CA LYS A 5 27.81 12.61 17.28
C LYS A 5 26.90 11.45 17.70
N LEU A 6 26.80 10.42 16.87
CA LEU A 6 26.05 9.22 17.22
C LEU A 6 26.68 8.50 18.43
N SER A 7 28.00 8.43 18.49
CA SER A 7 28.74 7.89 19.63
C SER A 7 28.45 8.66 20.93
N GLU A 8 28.39 10.00 20.87
CA GLU A 8 27.99 10.86 22.00
C GLU A 8 26.55 10.56 22.47
N TYR A 9 25.59 10.38 21.55
CA TYR A 9 24.19 10.10 21.90
C TYR A 9 23.95 8.68 22.44
N LEU A 10 24.66 7.68 21.89
CA LEU A 10 24.53 6.29 22.33
C LEU A 10 25.37 5.96 23.57
N ASN A 11 26.26 6.87 23.98
CA ASN A 11 27.27 6.63 25.01
C ASN A 11 28.06 5.32 24.76
N LYS A 12 28.39 5.07 23.50
CA LYS A 12 29.05 3.85 22.99
C LYS A 12 29.97 4.21 21.84
N GLU A 13 31.04 3.43 21.66
CA GLU A 13 31.90 3.56 20.48
C GLU A 13 31.12 3.16 19.21
N VAL A 14 31.20 4.01 18.18
CA VAL A 14 30.65 3.74 16.85
C VAL A 14 31.80 3.60 15.88
N LYS A 15 31.97 2.40 15.30
CA LYS A 15 33.00 2.12 14.30
C LYS A 15 32.59 2.76 12.97
N MET A 16 33.51 3.43 12.27
CA MET A 16 33.25 4.03 10.95
C MET A 16 34.05 3.26 9.90
N ALA A 17 33.38 2.77 8.85
CA ALA A 17 34.07 2.21 7.68
C ALA A 17 34.59 3.32 6.76
N GLU A 18 35.70 3.04 6.07
CA GLU A 18 36.29 3.95 5.08
C GLU A 18 35.67 3.79 3.67
N ASP A 19 34.81 2.79 3.51
CA ASP A 19 34.07 2.48 2.29
C ASP A 19 32.64 1.97 2.60
N VAL A 20 31.87 1.64 1.56
CA VAL A 20 30.47 1.17 1.70
C VAL A 20 30.36 -0.35 1.54
N ILE A 21 30.99 -0.90 0.50
CA ILE A 21 30.96 -2.34 0.16
C ILE A 21 32.36 -2.93 -0.04
N GLY A 22 33.39 -2.19 0.35
CA GLY A 22 34.79 -2.58 0.18
C GLY A 22 35.30 -3.42 1.36
N GLU A 23 36.62 -3.57 1.43
CA GLU A 23 37.26 -4.40 2.44
C GLU A 23 37.08 -3.83 3.85
N SER A 24 37.04 -2.49 3.98
CA SER A 24 36.85 -1.83 5.29
C SER A 24 35.46 -2.14 5.86
N ALA A 25 34.39 -1.94 5.07
CA ALA A 25 33.03 -2.26 5.48
C ALA A 25 32.86 -3.74 5.83
N LYS A 26 33.33 -4.64 4.96
CA LYS A 26 33.23 -6.09 5.16
C LYS A 26 33.95 -6.55 6.43
N SER A 27 35.17 -6.06 6.65
CA SER A 27 35.97 -6.39 7.84
C SER A 27 35.33 -5.87 9.13
N ILE A 28 34.87 -4.62 9.13
CA ILE A 28 34.20 -4.03 10.29
C ILE A 28 32.92 -4.78 10.61
N CYS A 29 32.03 -4.99 9.62
CA CYS A 29 30.77 -5.71 9.81
C CYS A 29 30.99 -7.14 10.32
N ALA A 30 31.95 -7.88 9.77
CA ALA A 30 32.27 -9.23 10.22
C ALA A 30 32.88 -9.29 11.64
N SER A 31 33.47 -8.19 12.11
CA SER A 31 34.08 -8.09 13.44
C SER A 31 33.11 -7.59 14.53
N LEU A 32 31.91 -7.15 14.16
CA LEU A 32 30.92 -6.62 15.10
C LEU A 32 30.44 -7.69 16.07
N LYS A 33 30.30 -7.31 17.32
CA LYS A 33 29.68 -8.12 18.37
C LYS A 33 28.29 -7.57 18.70
N ASP A 34 27.47 -8.40 19.33
CA ASP A 34 26.15 -8.03 19.82
C ASP A 34 26.19 -6.72 20.62
N GLY A 35 25.43 -5.72 20.16
CA GLY A 35 25.30 -4.42 20.81
C GLY A 35 26.38 -3.39 20.45
N GLU A 36 27.32 -3.72 19.56
CA GLU A 36 28.22 -2.77 18.90
C GLU A 36 27.54 -2.14 17.66
N VAL A 37 28.01 -0.95 17.27
CA VAL A 37 27.43 -0.19 16.15
C VAL A 37 28.54 0.19 15.17
N ALA A 38 28.28 -0.03 13.88
CA ALA A 38 29.09 0.52 12.81
C ALA A 38 28.25 1.46 11.94
N ILE A 39 28.92 2.40 11.29
CA ILE A 39 28.37 3.26 10.25
C ILE A 39 29.25 3.11 9.00
N LEU A 40 28.60 2.89 7.86
CA LEU A 40 29.26 2.82 6.57
C LEU A 40 29.54 4.23 6.06
N GLU A 41 30.43 4.33 5.06
CA GLU A 41 30.63 5.59 4.35
C GLU A 41 29.36 5.99 3.54
N ASN A 42 29.31 7.22 3.06
CA ASN A 42 28.18 7.75 2.32
C ASN A 42 27.82 6.90 1.09
N VAL A 43 26.66 6.22 1.13
CA VAL A 43 26.14 5.37 0.04
C VAL A 43 26.06 6.08 -1.31
N ARG A 44 25.87 7.40 -1.34
CA ARG A 44 25.81 8.19 -2.59
C ARG A 44 27.18 8.48 -3.22
N TYR A 45 28.29 8.05 -2.61
CA TYR A 45 29.58 8.00 -3.30
C TYR A 45 29.60 6.94 -4.40
N HIS A 46 28.69 5.97 -4.32
CA HIS A 46 28.39 5.02 -5.40
C HIS A 46 27.27 5.59 -6.28
N LYS A 47 27.53 5.74 -7.59
CA LYS A 47 26.51 6.20 -8.56
C LYS A 47 25.41 5.16 -8.77
N GLU A 48 25.71 3.92 -8.39
CA GLU A 48 24.86 2.75 -8.39
C GLU A 48 23.68 2.89 -7.41
N GLU A 49 23.86 3.64 -6.32
CA GLU A 49 22.85 3.86 -5.28
C GLU A 49 21.57 4.48 -5.85
N GLU A 50 21.69 5.62 -6.53
CA GLU A 50 20.53 6.35 -7.08
C GLU A 50 19.88 5.62 -8.27
N LYS A 51 20.58 4.64 -8.85
CA LYS A 51 20.07 3.82 -9.96
C LYS A 51 19.37 2.55 -9.49
N ASN A 52 19.34 2.28 -8.19
CA ASN A 52 18.87 1.02 -7.62
C ASN A 52 19.58 -0.20 -8.26
N ASP A 53 20.90 -0.13 -8.42
CA ASP A 53 21.63 -1.19 -9.11
C ASP A 53 21.56 -2.52 -8.31
N PRO A 54 21.08 -3.62 -8.92
CA PRO A 54 20.93 -4.90 -8.23
C PRO A 54 22.26 -5.47 -7.68
N SER A 55 23.38 -5.23 -8.37
CA SER A 55 24.68 -5.73 -7.93
C SER A 55 25.15 -5.00 -6.67
N PHE A 56 24.95 -3.68 -6.64
CA PHE A 56 25.27 -2.87 -5.47
C PHE A 56 24.35 -3.19 -4.28
N ALA A 57 23.04 -3.36 -4.52
CA ALA A 57 22.09 -3.78 -3.50
C ALA A 57 22.42 -5.16 -2.90
N LYS A 58 22.87 -6.11 -3.75
CA LYS A 58 23.31 -7.44 -3.29
C LYS A 58 24.59 -7.39 -2.46
N GLU A 59 25.55 -6.54 -2.82
CA GLU A 59 26.76 -6.35 -2.02
C GLU A 59 26.44 -5.71 -0.66
N LEU A 60 25.54 -4.72 -0.61
CA LEU A 60 25.02 -4.17 0.66
C LEU A 60 24.33 -5.23 1.51
N ALA A 61 23.46 -6.05 0.89
CA ALA A 61 22.75 -7.12 1.56
C ALA A 61 23.71 -8.18 2.16
N SER A 62 24.87 -8.41 1.53
CA SER A 62 25.86 -9.37 2.02
C SER A 62 26.48 -9.00 3.38
N LEU A 63 26.29 -7.77 3.85
CA LEU A 63 26.83 -7.27 5.11
C LEU A 63 25.92 -7.54 6.33
N ALA A 64 24.70 -8.04 6.12
CA ALA A 64 23.69 -8.17 7.16
C ALA A 64 22.75 -9.36 6.94
N ASP A 65 22.01 -9.72 7.99
CA ASP A 65 20.98 -10.77 7.94
C ASP A 65 19.55 -10.22 7.82
N ILE A 66 19.34 -8.94 8.19
CA ILE A 66 18.03 -8.27 8.18
C ILE A 66 18.19 -6.82 7.73
N PHE A 67 17.24 -6.33 6.95
CA PHE A 67 17.12 -4.93 6.58
C PHE A 67 16.06 -4.24 7.43
N VAL A 68 16.47 -3.22 8.19
CA VAL A 68 15.56 -2.34 8.92
C VAL A 68 15.58 -0.98 8.25
N ASN A 69 14.48 -0.60 7.61
CA ASN A 69 14.37 0.73 7.04
C ASN A 69 13.77 1.70 8.06
N ASP A 70 14.58 2.64 8.52
CA ASP A 70 14.15 3.69 9.46
C ASP A 70 14.26 5.10 8.84
N ALA A 71 14.37 5.18 7.50
CA ALA A 71 14.64 6.41 6.75
C ALA A 71 13.45 6.85 5.87
N PHE A 72 12.36 7.33 6.50
CA PHE A 72 11.15 7.76 5.79
C PHE A 72 11.42 8.80 4.70
N GLY A 73 12.29 9.78 4.96
CA GLY A 73 12.61 10.87 4.02
C GLY A 73 13.23 10.43 2.70
N THR A 74 13.81 9.23 2.63
CA THR A 74 14.34 8.66 1.40
C THR A 74 13.44 7.58 0.78
N ALA A 75 12.37 7.17 1.46
CA ALA A 75 11.51 6.07 1.05
C ALA A 75 10.67 6.34 -0.22
N HIS A 76 10.52 7.60 -0.63
CA HIS A 76 9.88 7.98 -1.90
C HIS A 76 10.75 7.66 -3.14
N ARG A 77 12.01 7.27 -2.95
CA ARG A 77 12.92 6.93 -4.05
C ARG A 77 13.21 5.43 -4.02
N ALA A 78 13.22 4.82 -5.19
CA ALA A 78 13.73 3.47 -5.35
C ALA A 78 15.26 3.55 -5.48
N HIS A 79 15.98 3.59 -4.36
CA HIS A 79 17.44 3.45 -4.35
C HIS A 79 17.88 2.11 -3.74
N ALA A 80 19.11 1.70 -4.02
CA ALA A 80 19.64 0.42 -3.57
C ALA A 80 19.59 0.26 -2.05
N SER A 81 20.04 1.26 -1.29
CA SER A 81 20.03 1.23 0.19
C SER A 81 18.64 1.37 0.83
N THR A 82 17.63 1.76 0.06
CA THR A 82 16.28 2.09 0.58
C THR A 82 15.19 1.10 0.15
N ALA A 83 15.36 0.47 -1.00
CA ALA A 83 14.38 -0.43 -1.61
C ALA A 83 15.05 -1.68 -2.18
N GLY A 84 16.12 -1.54 -2.98
CA GLY A 84 16.76 -2.70 -3.63
C GLY A 84 17.35 -3.73 -2.68
N VAL A 85 17.85 -3.31 -1.51
CA VAL A 85 18.38 -4.23 -0.48
C VAL A 85 17.28 -5.17 0.07
N ALA A 86 16.02 -4.73 0.06
CA ALA A 86 14.89 -5.52 0.53
C ALA A 86 14.56 -6.72 -0.39
N ASP A 87 15.06 -6.73 -1.63
CA ASP A 87 14.91 -7.88 -2.53
C ASP A 87 15.78 -9.08 -2.10
N TYR A 88 16.77 -8.86 -1.21
CA TYR A 88 17.76 -9.86 -0.82
C TYR A 88 17.74 -10.22 0.67
N LEU A 89 17.13 -9.38 1.52
CA LEU A 89 17.05 -9.59 2.97
C LEU A 89 15.60 -9.46 3.45
N PRO A 90 15.21 -10.16 4.53
CA PRO A 90 13.99 -9.84 5.27
C PRO A 90 13.99 -8.35 5.63
N ALA A 91 12.89 -7.68 5.30
CA ALA A 91 12.79 -6.23 5.37
C ALA A 91 11.68 -5.81 6.34
N VAL A 92 12.01 -4.95 7.29
CA VAL A 92 11.05 -4.45 8.30
C VAL A 92 11.14 -2.94 8.46
N ALA A 93 10.04 -2.32 8.84
CA ALA A 93 10.03 -0.91 9.21
C ALA A 93 10.66 -0.70 10.60
N GLY A 94 11.54 0.28 10.69
CA GLY A 94 11.98 0.84 11.97
C GLY A 94 10.90 1.72 12.60
N PHE A 95 11.13 2.14 13.84
CA PHE A 95 10.15 2.88 14.64
C PHE A 95 9.81 4.26 14.06
N LEU A 96 10.75 4.92 13.37
CA LEU A 96 10.52 6.23 12.75
C LEU A 96 9.57 6.09 11.55
N ILE A 97 9.84 5.13 10.65
CA ILE A 97 8.93 4.85 9.53
C ILE A 97 7.56 4.40 10.06
N GLN A 98 7.52 3.50 11.03
CA GLN A 98 6.27 3.05 11.65
C GLN A 98 5.45 4.25 12.16
N LYS A 99 6.07 5.15 12.93
CA LYS A 99 5.41 6.34 13.46
C LYS A 99 4.88 7.26 12.36
N GLU A 100 5.66 7.49 11.30
CA GLU A 100 5.25 8.30 10.14
C GLU A 100 4.00 7.70 9.46
N ILE A 101 4.00 6.38 9.21
CA ILE A 101 2.89 5.66 8.56
C ILE A 101 1.65 5.66 9.46
N GLU A 102 1.78 5.35 10.75
CA GLU A 102 0.65 5.27 11.67
C GLU A 102 -0.07 6.62 11.79
N ILE A 103 0.69 7.71 11.97
CA ILE A 103 0.11 9.03 12.19
C ILE A 103 -0.45 9.62 10.89
N MET A 104 0.34 9.63 9.81
CA MET A 104 -0.10 10.19 8.52
C MET A 104 -1.16 9.31 7.86
N GLY A 105 -1.01 7.98 7.92
CA GLY A 105 -1.97 7.02 7.40
C GLY A 105 -3.32 7.13 8.10
N LYS A 106 -3.35 7.20 9.44
CA LYS A 106 -4.59 7.41 10.20
C LYS A 106 -5.28 8.72 9.80
N ALA A 107 -4.52 9.81 9.67
CA ALA A 107 -5.08 11.11 9.27
C ALA A 107 -5.61 11.13 7.82
N LEU A 108 -5.06 10.31 6.91
CA LEU A 108 -5.52 10.23 5.53
C LEU A 108 -6.66 9.22 5.30
N GLN A 109 -6.76 8.17 6.11
CA GLN A 109 -7.76 7.11 5.93
C GLN A 109 -9.00 7.34 6.80
N ASN A 110 -8.83 7.73 8.06
CA ASN A 110 -9.93 7.93 9.00
C ASN A 110 -9.64 9.09 9.97
N PRO A 111 -9.61 10.34 9.48
CA PRO A 111 -9.33 11.51 10.32
C PRO A 111 -10.47 11.79 11.29
N GLU A 112 -10.12 12.29 12.47
CA GLU A 112 -11.09 12.89 13.38
C GLU A 112 -11.52 14.25 12.84
N ARG A 113 -12.83 14.48 12.75
CA ARG A 113 -13.41 15.68 12.13
C ARG A 113 -13.80 16.74 13.18
N PRO A 114 -13.67 18.05 12.87
CA PRO A 114 -13.32 18.61 11.57
C PRO A 114 -11.85 18.40 11.18
N PHE A 115 -11.61 17.98 9.94
CA PHE A 115 -10.29 17.79 9.35
C PHE A 115 -9.94 19.01 8.49
N VAL A 116 -8.90 19.73 8.91
CA VAL A 116 -8.40 20.94 8.23
C VAL A 116 -7.04 20.65 7.59
N ALA A 117 -6.91 20.93 6.29
CA ALA A 117 -5.61 20.97 5.63
C ALA A 117 -5.19 22.41 5.38
N ILE A 118 -3.93 22.73 5.70
CA ILE A 118 -3.31 24.04 5.52
C ILE A 118 -2.18 23.86 4.52
N LEU A 119 -2.29 24.47 3.35
CA LEU A 119 -1.29 24.39 2.29
C LEU A 119 -0.74 25.77 1.98
N GLY A 120 0.58 25.91 2.01
CA GLY A 120 1.29 27.15 1.74
C GLY A 120 2.55 26.94 0.90
N GLY A 121 3.45 27.92 0.94
CA GLY A 121 4.66 27.96 0.12
C GLY A 121 4.49 28.78 -1.16
N ALA A 122 5.49 28.72 -2.04
CA ALA A 122 5.64 29.67 -3.13
C ALA A 122 4.86 29.32 -4.40
N LYS A 123 4.76 28.04 -4.76
CA LYS A 123 4.21 27.58 -6.04
C LYS A 123 3.04 26.62 -5.85
N VAL A 124 2.02 26.78 -6.69
CA VAL A 124 0.89 25.84 -6.79
C VAL A 124 1.36 24.52 -7.38
N SER A 125 2.24 24.55 -8.38
CA SER A 125 2.72 23.35 -9.10
C SER A 125 3.28 22.27 -8.17
N ASP A 126 3.98 22.67 -7.10
CA ASP A 126 4.56 21.77 -6.11
C ASP A 126 3.51 21.09 -5.20
N LYS A 127 2.25 21.54 -5.22
CA LYS A 127 1.19 21.12 -4.27
C LYS A 127 -0.09 20.63 -4.95
N ILE A 128 -0.13 20.57 -6.28
CA ILE A 128 -1.33 20.14 -7.04
C ILE A 128 -1.80 18.76 -6.57
N GLY A 129 -0.91 17.76 -6.57
CA GLY A 129 -1.28 16.39 -6.21
C GLY A 129 -1.81 16.29 -4.78
N VAL A 130 -1.26 17.08 -3.86
CA VAL A 130 -1.70 17.12 -2.46
C VAL A 130 -3.10 17.72 -2.36
N ILE A 131 -3.36 18.84 -3.07
CA ILE A 131 -4.70 19.43 -3.10
C ILE A 131 -5.71 18.44 -3.69
N GLU A 132 -5.38 17.79 -4.80
CA GLU A 132 -6.28 16.85 -5.48
C GLU A 132 -6.65 15.63 -4.61
N ASN A 133 -5.71 15.12 -3.82
CA ASN A 133 -5.96 14.00 -2.91
C ASN A 133 -6.69 14.44 -1.63
N LEU A 134 -6.36 15.61 -1.07
CA LEU A 134 -6.93 16.09 0.18
C LEU A 134 -8.32 16.69 0.03
N ILE A 135 -8.66 17.29 -1.11
CA ILE A 135 -9.99 17.89 -1.37
C ILE A 135 -11.13 16.86 -1.29
N ASP A 136 -10.79 15.57 -1.40
CA ASP A 136 -11.75 14.47 -1.31
C ASP A 136 -11.96 14.00 0.15
N LYS A 137 -11.19 14.54 1.09
CA LYS A 137 -11.07 14.04 2.47
C LYS A 137 -11.31 15.12 3.53
N VAL A 138 -10.86 16.35 3.29
CA VAL A 138 -10.89 17.44 4.28
C VAL A 138 -12.26 18.09 4.39
N ASP A 139 -12.59 18.63 5.56
CA ASP A 139 -13.77 19.50 5.75
C ASP A 139 -13.45 20.95 5.37
N THR A 140 -12.22 21.38 5.61
CA THR A 140 -11.73 22.73 5.28
C THR A 140 -10.35 22.64 4.64
N LEU A 141 -10.16 23.38 3.55
CA LEU A 141 -8.87 23.59 2.90
C LEU A 141 -8.48 25.05 3.03
N ILE A 142 -7.34 25.32 3.65
CA ILE A 142 -6.76 26.66 3.80
C ILE A 142 -5.57 26.76 2.85
N ILE A 143 -5.57 27.77 1.98
CA ILE A 143 -4.45 28.06 1.07
C ILE A 143 -3.83 29.40 1.44
N GLY A 144 -2.54 29.42 1.71
CA GLY A 144 -1.75 30.61 2.04
C GLY A 144 -0.44 30.67 1.24
N GLY A 145 0.49 31.54 1.64
CA GLY A 145 1.77 31.70 0.97
C GLY A 145 1.67 32.32 -0.43
N GLY A 146 2.78 32.30 -1.16
CA GLY A 146 2.85 32.79 -2.54
C GLY A 146 1.88 32.10 -3.49
N MET A 147 1.62 30.80 -3.27
CA MET A 147 0.72 30.03 -4.11
C MET A 147 -0.73 30.54 -4.08
N ALA A 148 -1.15 31.22 -2.99
CA ALA A 148 -2.48 31.80 -2.88
C ALA A 148 -2.76 32.87 -3.95
N TYR A 149 -1.73 33.59 -4.43
CA TYR A 149 -1.92 34.66 -5.42
C TYR A 149 -2.34 34.12 -6.79
N THR A 150 -1.95 32.90 -7.17
CA THR A 150 -2.49 32.22 -8.36
C THR A 150 -4.01 31.99 -8.23
N PHE A 151 -4.50 31.60 -7.04
CA PHE A 151 -5.93 31.43 -6.78
C PHE A 151 -6.68 32.78 -6.75
N LEU A 152 -6.08 33.82 -6.17
CA LEU A 152 -6.67 35.18 -6.16
C LEU A 152 -6.75 35.77 -7.58
N LYS A 153 -5.70 35.60 -8.40
CA LYS A 153 -5.72 35.99 -9.80
C LYS A 153 -6.76 35.19 -10.60
N ALA A 154 -6.91 33.90 -10.31
CA ALA A 154 -7.95 33.05 -10.90
C ALA A 154 -9.39 33.50 -10.55
N LYS A 155 -9.60 34.15 -9.39
CA LYS A 155 -10.85 34.82 -9.01
C LYS A 155 -11.06 36.19 -9.69
N GLY A 156 -10.05 36.69 -10.41
CA GLY A 156 -10.09 37.98 -11.11
C GLY A 156 -9.53 39.15 -10.32
N TYR A 157 -8.79 38.92 -9.23
CA TYR A 157 -8.13 39.99 -8.47
C TYR A 157 -6.78 40.38 -9.07
N GLY A 158 -6.41 41.65 -8.94
CA GLY A 158 -5.06 42.12 -9.20
C GLY A 158 -4.11 41.65 -8.10
N VAL A 159 -2.97 41.09 -8.48
CA VAL A 159 -1.95 40.57 -7.54
C VAL A 159 -0.61 41.30 -7.61
N GLY A 160 -0.55 42.42 -8.33
CA GLY A 160 0.67 43.20 -8.53
C GLY A 160 1.83 42.37 -9.07
N THR A 161 3.00 42.48 -8.43
CA THR A 161 4.22 41.71 -8.76
C THR A 161 4.38 40.43 -7.93
N SER A 162 3.32 39.98 -7.24
CA SER A 162 3.33 38.74 -6.46
C SER A 162 3.59 37.51 -7.33
N ILE A 163 4.18 36.46 -6.73
CA ILE A 163 4.41 35.20 -7.44
C ILE A 163 3.08 34.61 -7.93
N CYS A 164 3.00 34.33 -9.23
CA CYS A 164 1.79 33.81 -9.86
C CYS A 164 2.16 32.91 -11.03
N GLU A 165 1.57 31.71 -11.07
CA GLU A 165 1.75 30.75 -12.16
C GLU A 165 0.60 30.90 -13.15
N GLU A 166 0.79 31.73 -14.18
CA GLU A 166 -0.26 32.07 -15.15
C GLU A 166 -0.76 30.86 -15.94
N ASP A 167 0.10 29.88 -16.20
CA ASP A 167 -0.23 28.62 -16.87
C ASP A 167 -1.06 27.67 -16.00
N LYS A 168 -1.26 27.98 -14.70
CA LYS A 168 -2.04 27.20 -13.73
C LYS A 168 -3.35 27.86 -13.30
N LEU A 169 -3.72 29.00 -13.89
CA LEU A 169 -4.96 29.71 -13.50
C LEU A 169 -6.22 28.88 -13.73
N ASP A 170 -6.31 28.15 -14.85
CA ASP A 170 -7.49 27.31 -15.14
C ASP A 170 -7.57 26.11 -14.19
N LEU A 171 -6.42 25.57 -13.78
CA LEU A 171 -6.36 24.55 -12.75
C LEU A 171 -6.80 25.10 -11.38
N ALA A 172 -6.35 26.29 -10.99
CA ALA A 172 -6.80 26.92 -9.76
C ALA A 172 -8.33 27.12 -9.75
N LYS A 173 -8.92 27.52 -10.88
CA LYS A 173 -10.39 27.60 -11.04
C LYS A 173 -11.07 26.25 -10.89
N SER A 174 -10.55 25.20 -11.52
CA SER A 174 -11.14 23.86 -11.43
C SER A 174 -11.07 23.29 -10.01
N LEU A 175 -9.97 23.54 -9.28
CA LEU A 175 -9.82 23.16 -7.88
C LEU A 175 -10.81 23.91 -6.96
N MET A 176 -11.01 25.22 -7.19
CA MET A 176 -12.04 25.99 -6.46
C MET A 176 -13.44 25.45 -6.71
N ALA A 177 -13.78 25.13 -7.97
CA ALA A 177 -15.07 24.54 -8.33
C ALA A 177 -15.25 23.14 -7.70
N LYS A 178 -14.21 22.30 -7.73
CA LYS A 178 -14.23 20.97 -7.09
C LYS A 178 -14.44 21.06 -5.58
N ALA A 179 -13.86 22.06 -4.91
CA ALA A 179 -14.07 22.29 -3.48
C ALA A 179 -15.54 22.61 -3.19
N GLU A 180 -16.15 23.50 -3.99
CA GLU A 180 -17.56 23.86 -3.88
C GLU A 180 -18.48 22.66 -4.14
N GLU A 181 -18.22 21.89 -5.19
CA GLU A 181 -18.98 20.67 -5.53
C GLU A 181 -18.97 19.64 -4.38
N LYS A 182 -17.81 19.48 -3.72
CA LYS A 182 -17.64 18.53 -2.61
C LYS A 182 -18.07 19.08 -1.25
N GLY A 183 -18.52 20.33 -1.19
CA GLY A 183 -18.89 20.98 0.08
C GLY A 183 -17.69 21.25 1.00
N VAL A 184 -16.48 21.30 0.45
CA VAL A 184 -15.26 21.64 1.20
C VAL A 184 -15.19 23.14 1.38
N LYS A 185 -14.97 23.58 2.63
CA LYS A 185 -14.79 25.00 2.92
C LYS A 185 -13.39 25.44 2.51
N LEU A 186 -13.28 26.09 1.34
CA LEU A 186 -12.02 26.65 0.85
C LEU A 186 -11.80 28.07 1.40
N LEU A 187 -10.72 28.27 2.16
CA LEU A 187 -10.32 29.56 2.71
C LEU A 187 -9.07 30.08 1.98
N LEU A 188 -9.21 31.27 1.39
CA LEU A 188 -8.13 32.04 0.77
C LEU A 188 -7.88 33.32 1.58
N PRO A 189 -6.69 33.94 1.45
CA PRO A 189 -6.42 35.20 2.15
C PRO A 189 -7.42 36.28 1.75
N VAL A 190 -7.95 37.01 2.73
CA VAL A 190 -8.82 38.20 2.52
C VAL A 190 -8.04 39.51 2.67
N GLN A 191 -6.89 39.44 3.31
CA GLN A 191 -5.96 40.53 3.57
C GLN A 191 -4.52 40.01 3.50
N ASN A 192 -3.61 40.82 2.95
CA ASN A 192 -2.19 40.47 2.80
C ASN A 192 -1.28 41.58 3.32
N VAL A 193 -0.09 41.20 3.76
CA VAL A 193 1.05 42.10 3.89
C VAL A 193 1.73 42.16 2.53
N VAL A 194 1.90 43.35 1.99
CA VAL A 194 2.57 43.59 0.71
C VAL A 194 3.84 44.42 0.91
N ALA A 195 4.85 44.19 0.07
CA ALA A 195 6.11 44.94 0.05
C ALA A 195 6.49 45.39 -1.37
N LYS A 196 7.29 46.46 -1.48
CA LYS A 196 7.79 46.95 -2.78
C LYS A 196 8.89 46.06 -3.39
N GLU A 197 9.64 45.36 -2.56
CA GLU A 197 10.75 44.51 -2.97
C GLU A 197 10.91 43.32 -2.04
N PHE A 198 11.56 42.27 -2.52
CA PHE A 198 11.86 41.06 -1.74
C PHE A 198 13.10 41.29 -0.87
N SER A 199 12.93 42.01 0.24
CA SER A 199 14.00 42.35 1.20
C SER A 199 13.45 42.46 2.61
N ALA A 200 14.26 42.11 3.61
CA ALA A 200 13.89 42.21 5.02
C ALA A 200 13.53 43.64 5.46
N ASP A 201 14.13 44.65 4.82
CA ASP A 201 13.97 46.07 5.14
C ASP A 201 12.92 46.79 4.27
N ALA A 202 12.27 46.07 3.34
CA ALA A 202 11.37 46.66 2.36
C ALA A 202 10.23 47.47 2.99
N GLU A 203 9.81 48.55 2.33
CA GLU A 203 8.56 49.25 2.68
C GLU A 203 7.39 48.26 2.56
N SER A 204 6.59 48.10 3.62
CA SER A 204 5.48 47.15 3.67
C SER A 204 4.23 47.78 4.24
N LYS A 205 3.06 47.33 3.77
CA LYS A 205 1.75 47.75 4.26
C LYS A 205 0.76 46.60 4.20
N VAL A 206 -0.35 46.72 4.92
CA VAL A 206 -1.44 45.75 4.89
C VAL A 206 -2.51 46.24 3.92
N VAL A 207 -2.97 45.36 3.02
CA VAL A 207 -4.03 45.66 2.04
C VAL A 207 -5.03 44.50 1.93
N PRO A 208 -6.30 44.79 1.59
CA PRO A 208 -7.25 43.75 1.16
C PRO A 208 -6.71 42.95 -0.04
N SER A 209 -7.08 41.67 -0.14
CA SER A 209 -6.64 40.78 -1.23
C SER A 209 -7.12 41.20 -2.61
N ASP A 210 -8.20 41.99 -2.70
CA ASP A 210 -8.75 42.52 -3.95
C ASP A 210 -8.16 43.90 -4.32
N GLN A 211 -7.23 44.44 -3.53
CA GLN A 211 -6.66 45.78 -3.67
C GLN A 211 -5.12 45.78 -3.56
N ILE A 212 -4.46 44.72 -4.03
CA ILE A 212 -2.99 44.68 -4.11
C ILE A 212 -2.53 45.67 -5.20
N PRO A 213 -1.69 46.68 -4.87
CA PRO A 213 -1.20 47.63 -5.87
C PRO A 213 -0.28 46.98 -6.92
N ASP A 214 -0.30 47.51 -8.14
CA ASP A 214 0.42 46.92 -9.29
C ASP A 214 1.93 46.80 -9.08
N ASP A 215 2.55 47.73 -8.35
CA ASP A 215 3.99 47.80 -8.08
C ASP A 215 4.42 47.05 -6.80
N TRP A 216 3.52 46.33 -6.14
CA TRP A 216 3.78 45.64 -4.86
C TRP A 216 3.57 44.13 -4.99
N MET A 217 4.28 43.38 -4.16
CA MET A 217 4.14 41.93 -4.03
C MET A 217 3.66 41.54 -2.64
N GLY A 218 2.80 40.52 -2.57
CA GLY A 218 2.40 39.90 -1.33
C GLY A 218 3.52 39.03 -0.75
N VAL A 219 3.79 39.21 0.54
CA VAL A 219 4.91 38.58 1.26
C VAL A 219 4.47 37.83 2.52
N ASP A 220 3.26 38.08 3.04
CA ASP A 220 2.66 37.36 4.17
C ASP A 220 1.14 37.59 4.21
N ILE A 221 0.43 36.82 5.02
CA ILE A 221 -1.01 37.01 5.28
C ILE A 221 -1.25 38.15 6.29
N GLY A 222 -2.30 38.94 6.05
CA GLY A 222 -2.66 40.07 6.92
C GLY A 222 -3.40 39.65 8.20
N PRO A 223 -3.48 40.53 9.22
CA PRO A 223 -4.13 40.26 10.50
C PRO A 223 -5.57 39.72 10.42
N GLU A 224 -6.38 40.18 9.46
CA GLU A 224 -7.75 39.71 9.27
C GLU A 224 -7.80 38.28 8.73
N THR A 225 -6.91 37.94 7.78
CA THR A 225 -6.71 36.57 7.31
C THR A 225 -6.23 35.66 8.44
N VAL A 226 -5.26 36.11 9.22
CA VAL A 226 -4.74 35.38 10.39
C VAL A 226 -5.88 35.03 11.34
N LYS A 227 -6.74 35.99 11.67
CA LYS A 227 -7.90 35.77 12.53
C LYS A 227 -8.85 34.74 11.94
N LEU A 228 -9.24 34.90 10.67
CA LEU A 228 -10.15 33.98 9.97
C LEU A 228 -9.61 32.54 9.95
N PHE A 229 -8.34 32.37 9.60
CA PHE A 229 -7.71 31.05 9.54
C PHE A 229 -7.57 30.44 10.93
N SER A 230 -7.11 31.22 11.92
CA SER A 230 -6.95 30.75 13.30
C SER A 230 -8.27 30.30 13.92
N ASP A 231 -9.35 31.06 13.71
CA ASP A 231 -10.68 30.73 14.23
C ASP A 231 -11.21 29.41 13.65
N GLU A 232 -10.84 29.07 12.41
CA GLU A 232 -11.22 27.80 11.80
C GLU A 232 -10.34 26.65 12.26
N ILE A 233 -9.03 26.86 12.35
CA ILE A 233 -8.06 25.86 12.82
C ILE A 233 -8.39 25.40 14.24
N LYS A 234 -8.75 26.31 15.14
CA LYS A 234 -9.07 25.98 16.54
C LYS A 234 -10.30 25.07 16.71
N LYS A 235 -11.14 24.94 15.69
CA LYS A 235 -12.31 24.03 15.69
C LYS A 235 -11.95 22.62 15.24
N ALA A 236 -10.76 22.44 14.66
CA ALA A 236 -10.33 21.17 14.07
C ALA A 236 -10.07 20.10 15.13
N LYS A 237 -10.23 18.84 14.71
CA LYS A 237 -9.77 17.66 15.45
C LYS A 237 -8.60 16.96 14.78
N THR A 238 -8.43 17.19 13.48
CA THR A 238 -7.21 16.83 12.74
C THR A 238 -6.74 18.01 11.93
N VAL A 239 -5.46 18.35 12.01
CA VAL A 239 -4.83 19.38 11.17
C VAL A 239 -3.60 18.81 10.48
N ILE A 240 -3.53 18.98 9.16
CA ILE A 240 -2.30 18.77 8.39
C ILE A 240 -1.84 20.12 7.87
N TRP A 241 -0.60 20.50 8.17
CA TRP A 241 0.00 21.75 7.69
C TRP A 241 1.24 21.48 6.85
N ASN A 242 1.24 21.94 5.59
CA ASN A 242 2.36 21.85 4.65
C ASN A 242 2.56 23.17 3.90
N GLY A 243 3.60 23.92 4.29
CA GLY A 243 4.06 25.15 3.65
C GLY A 243 3.76 26.42 4.46
N PRO A 244 4.71 27.36 4.58
CA PRO A 244 4.53 28.60 5.34
C PRO A 244 3.51 29.54 4.70
N MET A 245 3.03 30.52 5.47
CA MET A 245 2.02 31.50 5.03
C MET A 245 2.63 32.74 4.36
N GLY A 246 3.94 32.92 4.47
CA GLY A 246 4.70 34.06 3.98
C GLY A 246 6.20 33.79 3.95
N VAL A 247 6.99 34.83 3.69
CA VAL A 247 8.47 34.79 3.64
C VAL A 247 9.04 34.81 5.06
N PHE A 248 8.87 33.68 5.76
CA PHE A 248 9.17 33.56 7.19
C PHE A 248 10.66 33.72 7.54
N GLU A 249 11.55 33.62 6.55
CA GLU A 249 12.99 33.89 6.69
C GLU A 249 13.27 35.34 7.08
N PHE A 250 12.35 36.26 6.77
CA PHE A 250 12.41 37.64 7.20
C PHE A 250 11.49 37.82 8.42
N PRO A 251 12.02 38.17 9.61
CA PRO A 251 11.22 38.27 10.84
C PRO A 251 9.96 39.14 10.71
N ARG A 252 10.01 40.20 9.89
CA ARG A 252 8.88 41.10 9.62
C ARG A 252 7.76 40.48 8.81
N PHE A 253 8.02 39.42 8.05
CA PHE A 253 7.06 38.69 7.21
C PHE A 253 6.84 37.25 7.69
N ALA A 254 7.22 36.97 8.94
CA ALA A 254 7.01 35.69 9.61
C ALA A 254 5.76 35.66 10.50
N GLU A 255 5.11 36.81 10.72
CA GLU A 255 4.03 36.96 11.70
C GLU A 255 2.79 36.12 11.34
N GLY A 256 2.42 36.03 10.07
CA GLY A 256 1.34 35.17 9.61
C GLY A 256 1.64 33.70 9.84
N THR A 257 2.84 33.24 9.44
CA THR A 257 3.30 31.87 9.68
C THR A 257 3.33 31.55 11.17
N LYS A 258 3.80 32.48 12.00
CA LYS A 258 3.85 32.34 13.45
C LYS A 258 2.48 32.27 14.10
N ALA A 259 1.53 33.08 13.65
CA ALA A 259 0.17 33.04 14.16
C ALA A 259 -0.54 31.74 13.80
N ILE A 260 -0.33 31.21 12.59
CA ILE A 260 -0.85 29.89 12.21
C ILE A 260 -0.19 28.79 13.03
N ALA A 261 1.13 28.81 13.22
CA ALA A 261 1.83 27.84 14.08
C ALA A 261 1.26 27.86 15.51
N ALA A 262 1.02 29.05 16.08
CA ALA A 262 0.40 29.20 17.38
C ALA A 262 -1.02 28.62 17.42
N ALA A 263 -1.85 28.92 16.42
CA ALA A 263 -3.22 28.40 16.34
C ALA A 263 -3.26 26.87 16.21
N VAL A 264 -2.37 26.28 15.40
CA VAL A 264 -2.23 24.83 15.28
C VAL A 264 -1.78 24.21 16.61
N SER A 265 -0.86 24.85 17.32
CA SER A 265 -0.38 24.36 18.63
C SER A 265 -1.43 24.36 19.75
N GLU A 266 -2.55 25.06 19.56
CA GLU A 266 -3.67 25.14 20.51
C GLU A 266 -4.80 24.16 20.18
N VAL A 267 -4.67 23.37 19.11
CA VAL A 267 -5.70 22.41 18.68
C VAL A 267 -5.75 21.23 19.65
N ASP A 268 -6.94 20.99 20.21
CA ASP A 268 -7.25 19.79 21.00
C ASP A 268 -7.58 18.62 20.06
N GLY A 269 -6.54 18.08 19.42
CA GLY A 269 -6.63 17.06 18.38
C GLY A 269 -5.27 16.65 17.81
N THR A 270 -5.27 15.95 16.68
CA THR A 270 -4.05 15.49 16.01
C THR A 270 -3.51 16.60 15.09
N THR A 271 -2.27 17.04 15.31
CA THR A 271 -1.59 18.04 14.48
C THR A 271 -0.35 17.47 13.81
N ILE A 272 -0.33 17.53 12.48
CA ILE A 272 0.74 16.97 11.65
C ILE A 272 1.37 18.09 10.84
N ILE A 273 2.67 18.31 11.06
CA ILE A 273 3.48 19.26 10.30
C ILE A 273 4.27 18.48 9.24
N GLY A 274 4.05 18.82 7.97
CA GLY A 274 4.75 18.23 6.83
C GLY A 274 5.58 19.26 6.06
N GLY A 275 6.66 18.80 5.44
CA GLY A 275 7.55 19.65 4.64
C GLY A 275 8.64 20.34 5.46
N GLY A 276 9.84 20.42 4.89
CA GLY A 276 11.03 20.94 5.58
C GLY A 276 10.86 22.37 6.08
N ASP A 277 10.26 23.25 5.27
CA ASP A 277 10.11 24.67 5.61
C ASP A 277 9.14 24.88 6.78
N SER A 278 8.05 24.09 6.84
CA SER A 278 7.09 24.17 7.95
C SER A 278 7.64 23.59 9.24
N ALA A 279 8.38 22.48 9.14
CA ALA A 279 9.10 21.94 10.29
C ALA A 279 10.13 22.96 10.82
N ALA A 280 10.91 23.58 9.95
CA ALA A 280 11.88 24.61 10.31
C ALA A 280 11.20 25.84 10.95
N ALA A 281 10.08 26.31 10.39
CA ALA A 281 9.33 27.42 10.96
C ALA A 281 8.80 27.12 12.37
N VAL A 282 8.21 25.94 12.58
CA VAL A 282 7.68 25.52 13.90
C VAL A 282 8.80 25.38 14.94
N GLU A 283 9.96 24.85 14.54
CA GLU A 283 11.15 24.72 15.39
C GLU A 283 11.70 26.08 15.80
N GLN A 284 11.95 26.98 14.82
CA GLN A 284 12.48 28.32 15.07
C GLN A 284 11.58 29.16 15.98
N LEU A 285 10.27 28.93 15.88
CA LEU A 285 9.26 29.65 16.65
C LEU A 285 8.96 29.02 18.01
N GLY A 286 9.57 27.88 18.35
CA GLY A 286 9.44 27.22 19.65
C GLY A 286 8.11 26.52 19.88
N PHE A 287 7.44 26.08 18.81
CA PHE A 287 6.16 25.34 18.89
C PHE A 287 6.31 23.83 18.69
N ALA A 288 7.54 23.33 18.47
CA ALA A 288 7.79 21.94 18.12
C ALA A 288 7.22 20.94 19.13
N ASP A 289 7.45 21.17 20.43
CA ASP A 289 6.98 20.30 21.52
C ASP A 289 5.44 20.27 21.68
N LYS A 290 4.72 21.18 21.02
CA LYS A 290 3.25 21.26 21.09
C LYS A 290 2.55 20.59 19.90
N MET A 291 3.29 20.15 18.90
CA MET A 291 2.73 19.44 17.75
C MET A 291 2.65 17.94 18.04
N THR A 292 1.59 17.27 17.57
CA THR A 292 1.48 15.82 17.74
C THR A 292 2.56 15.09 16.94
N HIS A 293 2.83 15.55 15.72
CA HIS A 293 3.86 14.97 14.86
C HIS A 293 4.46 16.01 13.91
N ILE A 294 5.79 16.01 13.84
CA ILE A 294 6.56 16.78 12.85
C ILE A 294 7.26 15.77 11.96
N SER A 295 6.82 15.69 10.72
CA SER A 295 7.32 14.72 9.77
C SER A 295 8.73 15.09 9.32
N THR A 296 9.63 14.12 9.40
CA THR A 296 11.03 14.23 8.94
C THR A 296 11.18 13.85 7.47
N GLY A 297 10.07 13.51 6.79
CA GLY A 297 10.08 12.95 5.46
C GLY A 297 10.31 13.96 4.33
N GLY A 298 10.14 15.26 4.57
CA GLY A 298 10.29 16.30 3.55
C GLY A 298 9.44 16.00 2.31
N GLY A 299 10.10 15.69 1.19
CA GLY A 299 9.43 15.28 -0.06
C GLY A 299 8.68 13.95 0.04
N ALA A 300 9.15 13.00 0.86
CA ALA A 300 8.46 11.73 1.07
C ALA A 300 7.09 11.94 1.73
N SER A 301 7.02 12.81 2.73
CA SER A 301 5.76 13.19 3.37
C SER A 301 4.79 13.81 2.36
N LEU A 302 5.32 14.62 1.44
CA LEU A 302 4.52 15.24 0.40
C LEU A 302 3.94 14.19 -0.55
N GLU A 303 4.76 13.30 -1.12
CA GLU A 303 4.30 12.23 -2.01
C GLU A 303 3.33 11.27 -1.31
N PHE A 304 3.53 11.01 -0.01
CA PHE A 304 2.58 10.23 0.77
C PHE A 304 1.23 10.96 0.93
N LEU A 305 1.23 12.28 1.15
CA LEU A 305 0.02 13.11 1.17
C LEU A 305 -0.65 13.23 -0.21
N GLU A 306 0.10 13.05 -1.30
CA GLU A 306 -0.47 12.91 -2.66
C GLU A 306 -1.15 11.54 -2.86
N GLY A 307 -0.94 10.59 -1.95
CA GLY A 307 -1.45 9.21 -2.07
C GLY A 307 -0.60 8.32 -2.96
N LYS A 308 0.66 8.69 -3.24
CA LYS A 308 1.60 7.84 -3.97
C LYS A 308 2.07 6.67 -3.11
N ILE A 309 2.43 5.58 -3.78
CA ILE A 309 3.10 4.44 -3.17
C ILE A 309 4.58 4.76 -3.09
N LEU A 310 5.15 4.74 -1.89
CA LEU A 310 6.57 5.03 -1.64
C LEU A 310 7.38 3.73 -1.78
N PRO A 311 8.31 3.61 -2.74
CA PRO A 311 9.04 2.36 -2.98
C PRO A 311 9.71 1.76 -1.74
N GLY A 312 10.33 2.59 -0.91
CA GLY A 312 11.00 2.17 0.33
C GLY A 312 10.06 1.84 1.49
N ILE A 313 8.74 2.05 1.33
CA ILE A 313 7.70 1.55 2.24
C ILE A 313 7.06 0.31 1.65
N ALA A 314 6.76 0.32 0.35
CA ALA A 314 6.17 -0.81 -0.37
C ALA A 314 7.05 -2.07 -0.29
N CYS A 315 8.37 -1.92 -0.21
CA CYS A 315 9.28 -3.05 0.01
C CYS A 315 9.27 -3.59 1.46
N LEU A 316 8.67 -2.85 2.40
CA LEU A 316 8.49 -3.24 3.81
C LEU A 316 7.08 -3.77 4.07
N GLU A 317 6.13 -3.51 3.15
CA GLU A 317 4.79 -4.08 3.21
C GLU A 317 4.91 -5.60 3.06
N ASP A 318 4.89 -6.31 4.19
CA ASP A 318 4.95 -7.77 4.35
C ASP A 318 5.58 -8.51 3.15
N CYS A 319 6.91 -8.36 3.00
CA CYS A 319 7.70 -9.28 2.18
C CYS A 319 7.77 -10.70 2.80
N ASP A 320 7.28 -10.87 4.03
CA ASP A 320 7.05 -12.17 4.66
C ASP A 320 5.55 -12.43 4.91
N ALA A 321 5.05 -13.43 4.20
CA ALA A 321 3.70 -13.98 4.21
C ALA A 321 2.61 -13.06 3.63
N LYS A 322 2.34 -13.22 2.32
CA LYS A 322 0.96 -13.12 1.84
C LYS A 322 0.07 -13.82 2.87
N LYS A 323 -0.98 -13.17 3.35
CA LYS A 323 -1.98 -13.87 4.18
C LYS A 323 -2.33 -15.16 3.43
N LYS A 324 -2.05 -16.28 4.09
CA LYS A 324 -2.32 -17.59 3.50
C LYS A 324 -3.81 -17.64 3.20
N LEU A 325 -4.18 -18.50 2.27
CA LEU A 325 -5.57 -18.60 1.83
C LEU A 325 -6.15 -19.94 2.27
N ALA A 326 -7.18 -19.89 3.10
CA ALA A 326 -8.04 -21.02 3.40
C ALA A 326 -9.29 -20.95 2.50
N ALA A 327 -9.28 -21.68 1.39
CA ALA A 327 -10.40 -21.75 0.45
C ALA A 327 -11.21 -23.03 0.69
N GLY A 328 -12.46 -22.92 1.12
CA GLY A 328 -13.36 -24.05 1.35
C GLY A 328 -14.14 -24.44 0.10
N ASN A 329 -13.77 -25.52 -0.59
CA ASN A 329 -14.52 -26.07 -1.71
C ASN A 329 -15.61 -27.03 -1.21
N TRP A 330 -16.85 -26.55 -1.11
CA TRP A 330 -17.97 -27.32 -0.55
C TRP A 330 -18.49 -28.41 -1.49
N LYS A 331 -18.08 -28.38 -2.77
CA LYS A 331 -18.57 -29.28 -3.83
C LYS A 331 -20.09 -29.34 -3.85
N MET A 332 -20.67 -30.51 -4.12
CA MET A 332 -22.10 -30.78 -4.13
C MET A 332 -22.64 -31.06 -2.71
N ASN A 333 -22.33 -30.21 -1.73
CA ASN A 333 -22.86 -30.30 -0.37
C ASN A 333 -23.65 -29.04 0.02
N LYS A 334 -24.64 -29.23 0.89
CA LYS A 334 -25.55 -28.21 1.44
C LYS A 334 -26.57 -27.69 0.42
N THR A 335 -27.83 -27.68 0.84
CA THR A 335 -28.91 -26.90 0.21
C THR A 335 -28.70 -25.40 0.48
N PRO A 336 -29.40 -24.49 -0.24
CA PRO A 336 -29.25 -23.05 -0.01
C PRO A 336 -29.47 -22.63 1.45
N SER A 337 -30.48 -23.20 2.12
CA SER A 337 -30.75 -22.91 3.54
C SER A 337 -29.64 -23.43 4.45
N GLU A 338 -29.15 -24.65 4.24
CA GLU A 338 -28.06 -25.20 5.06
C GLU A 338 -26.74 -24.45 4.83
N ALA A 339 -26.49 -24.00 3.60
CA ALA A 339 -25.33 -23.21 3.22
C ALA A 339 -25.36 -21.82 3.88
N TYR A 340 -26.53 -21.18 3.91
CA TYR A 340 -26.76 -19.90 4.61
C TYR A 340 -26.40 -20.02 6.10
N GLU A 341 -26.96 -21.02 6.78
CA GLU A 341 -26.73 -21.26 8.21
C GLU A 341 -25.26 -21.58 8.51
N LEU A 342 -24.61 -22.38 7.67
CA LEU A 342 -23.19 -22.67 7.81
C LEU A 342 -22.34 -21.40 7.62
N ALA A 343 -22.65 -20.59 6.61
CA ALA A 343 -21.93 -19.36 6.31
C ALA A 343 -22.09 -18.30 7.40
N LEU A 344 -23.27 -18.20 8.05
CA LEU A 344 -23.47 -17.33 9.21
C LEU A 344 -22.57 -17.72 10.38
N LYS A 345 -22.51 -19.01 10.70
CA LYS A 345 -21.62 -19.52 11.76
C LYS A 345 -20.15 -19.27 11.44
N MET A 346 -19.74 -19.51 10.19
CA MET A 346 -18.40 -19.22 9.71
C MET A 346 -18.07 -17.72 9.85
N LYS A 347 -19.01 -16.82 9.52
CA LYS A 347 -18.84 -15.37 9.67
C LYS A 347 -18.55 -14.96 11.11
N GLU A 348 -19.23 -15.57 12.08
CA GLU A 348 -19.00 -15.28 13.50
C GLU A 348 -17.66 -15.86 13.98
N GLU A 349 -17.40 -17.13 13.68
CA GLU A 349 -16.24 -17.86 14.21
C GLU A 349 -14.90 -17.51 13.54
N LEU A 350 -14.94 -16.92 12.34
CA LEU A 350 -13.76 -16.55 11.54
C LEU A 350 -13.55 -15.04 11.44
N ALA A 351 -14.25 -14.22 12.24
CA ALA A 351 -14.12 -12.77 12.20
C ALA A 351 -12.66 -12.30 12.39
N ASP A 352 -11.91 -13.01 13.23
CA ASP A 352 -10.50 -12.74 13.55
C ASP A 352 -9.53 -13.76 12.92
N ALA A 353 -9.93 -14.44 11.84
CA ALA A 353 -9.08 -15.44 11.19
C ALA A 353 -7.75 -14.82 10.74
N LYS A 354 -6.64 -15.49 11.08
CA LYS A 354 -5.27 -15.09 10.69
C LYS A 354 -5.10 -15.03 9.18
N HIS A 355 -5.70 -15.99 8.47
CA HIS A 355 -5.59 -16.18 7.03
C HIS A 355 -6.80 -15.65 6.28
N GLU A 356 -6.63 -15.35 5.00
CA GLU A 356 -7.76 -15.00 4.14
C GLU A 356 -8.69 -16.21 3.98
N VAL A 357 -10.00 -15.98 4.05
CA VAL A 357 -11.01 -17.04 3.96
C VAL A 357 -11.86 -16.84 2.71
N VAL A 358 -11.98 -17.91 1.92
CA VAL A 358 -12.88 -17.97 0.77
C VAL A 358 -13.81 -19.17 0.92
N LEU A 359 -15.11 -18.96 0.76
CA LEU A 359 -16.11 -20.04 0.72
C LEU A 359 -16.58 -20.27 -0.72
N CYS A 360 -16.47 -21.50 -1.21
CA CYS A 360 -16.90 -21.91 -2.55
C CYS A 360 -18.08 -22.88 -2.47
N PRO A 361 -19.33 -22.38 -2.28
CA PRO A 361 -20.54 -23.21 -2.22
C PRO A 361 -20.98 -23.70 -3.62
N PRO A 362 -21.91 -24.69 -3.70
CA PRO A 362 -22.54 -25.04 -4.97
C PRO A 362 -23.31 -23.85 -5.56
N PHE A 363 -23.45 -23.81 -6.88
CA PHE A 363 -24.06 -22.68 -7.60
C PHE A 363 -25.44 -22.28 -7.07
N THR A 364 -26.26 -23.27 -6.69
CA THR A 364 -27.61 -23.06 -6.13
C THR A 364 -27.61 -22.30 -4.81
N ALA A 365 -26.49 -22.25 -4.09
CA ALA A 365 -26.35 -21.62 -2.78
C ALA A 365 -25.51 -20.33 -2.77
N LEU A 366 -24.94 -19.92 -3.91
CA LEU A 366 -24.06 -18.74 -4.00
C LEU A 366 -24.72 -17.47 -3.44
N SER A 367 -25.94 -17.16 -3.87
CA SER A 367 -26.66 -15.94 -3.45
C SER A 367 -26.88 -15.89 -1.94
N GLU A 368 -27.23 -17.04 -1.34
CA GLU A 368 -27.48 -17.11 0.10
C GLU A 368 -26.17 -17.00 0.90
N VAL A 369 -25.08 -17.64 0.47
CA VAL A 369 -23.79 -17.51 1.15
C VAL A 369 -23.27 -16.07 1.05
N ILE A 370 -23.39 -15.42 -0.11
CA ILE A 370 -23.01 -13.99 -0.29
C ILE A 370 -23.80 -13.10 0.67
N LYS A 371 -25.11 -13.35 0.81
CA LYS A 371 -25.97 -12.63 1.75
C LYS A 371 -25.55 -12.87 3.20
N ALA A 372 -25.22 -14.10 3.58
CA ALA A 372 -24.81 -14.45 4.95
C ALA A 372 -23.50 -13.75 5.35
N VAL A 373 -22.49 -13.78 4.47
CA VAL A 373 -21.16 -13.22 4.77
C VAL A 373 -21.03 -11.72 4.50
N LYS A 374 -22.11 -11.05 4.07
CA LYS A 374 -22.07 -9.61 3.81
C LYS A 374 -21.53 -8.82 5.00
N GLY A 375 -20.55 -7.96 4.73
CA GLY A 375 -19.89 -7.12 5.74
C GLY A 375 -18.87 -7.85 6.63
N SER A 376 -18.50 -9.09 6.32
CA SER A 376 -17.40 -9.78 6.99
C SER A 376 -16.10 -9.77 6.16
N ASN A 377 -15.05 -10.35 6.73
CA ASN A 377 -13.76 -10.61 6.10
C ASN A 377 -13.75 -11.84 5.16
N ILE A 378 -14.89 -12.49 4.95
CA ILE A 378 -14.99 -13.72 4.15
C ILE A 378 -15.38 -13.38 2.71
N SER A 379 -14.58 -13.85 1.76
CA SER A 379 -14.86 -13.77 0.33
C SER A 379 -15.66 -14.99 -0.16
N VAL A 380 -16.42 -14.85 -1.23
CA VAL A 380 -17.16 -15.96 -1.87
C VAL A 380 -16.57 -16.28 -3.23
N GLY A 381 -16.40 -17.57 -3.50
CA GLY A 381 -15.94 -18.11 -4.78
C GLY A 381 -16.97 -19.02 -5.44
N ALA A 382 -16.92 -19.11 -6.77
CA ALA A 382 -17.67 -20.11 -7.54
C ALA A 382 -16.83 -21.37 -7.77
N GLN A 383 -17.49 -22.51 -7.97
CA GLN A 383 -16.82 -23.80 -8.19
C GLN A 383 -16.46 -24.06 -9.66
N ASN A 384 -17.04 -23.28 -10.59
CA ASN A 384 -16.82 -23.37 -12.03
C ASN A 384 -17.38 -22.12 -12.72
N MET A 385 -16.93 -21.87 -13.94
CA MET A 385 -17.58 -20.96 -14.89
C MET A 385 -17.33 -21.41 -16.34
N HIS A 386 -18.14 -20.93 -17.26
CA HIS A 386 -17.93 -21.06 -18.69
C HIS A 386 -17.05 -19.92 -19.23
N PHE A 387 -16.23 -20.19 -20.25
CA PHE A 387 -15.31 -19.21 -20.85
C PHE A 387 -15.97 -18.24 -21.84
N LYS A 388 -17.29 -18.34 -22.04
CA LYS A 388 -18.06 -17.42 -22.89
C LYS A 388 -18.92 -16.51 -22.03
N ASP A 389 -19.12 -15.29 -22.50
CA ASP A 389 -19.98 -14.29 -21.85
C ASP A 389 -21.45 -14.70 -21.83
N GLU A 390 -21.91 -15.28 -22.93
CA GLU A 390 -23.28 -15.75 -23.17
C GLU A 390 -23.30 -16.74 -24.35
N GLY A 391 -24.41 -17.46 -24.52
CA GLY A 391 -24.60 -18.38 -25.65
C GLY A 391 -25.48 -19.59 -25.32
N ALA A 392 -25.55 -20.54 -26.25
CA ALA A 392 -26.33 -21.78 -26.12
C ALA A 392 -25.62 -22.83 -25.24
N TYR A 393 -25.35 -22.49 -23.97
CA TYR A 393 -24.67 -23.32 -22.98
C TYR A 393 -25.63 -23.64 -21.82
N THR A 394 -26.56 -24.55 -22.05
CA THR A 394 -27.63 -24.88 -21.08
C THR A 394 -27.06 -25.33 -19.74
N GLY A 395 -27.41 -24.61 -18.67
CA GLY A 395 -27.00 -24.93 -17.29
C GLY A 395 -25.63 -24.38 -16.89
N GLU A 396 -24.89 -23.74 -17.80
CA GLU A 396 -23.60 -23.12 -17.51
C GLU A 396 -23.76 -21.68 -17.01
N VAL A 397 -22.69 -21.18 -16.37
CA VAL A 397 -22.66 -19.87 -15.71
C VAL A 397 -21.48 -19.08 -16.24
N SER A 398 -21.70 -17.85 -16.69
CA SER A 398 -20.61 -17.01 -17.21
C SER A 398 -19.95 -16.16 -16.12
N ALA A 399 -18.72 -15.69 -16.39
CA ALA A 399 -18.01 -14.75 -15.51
C ALA A 399 -18.85 -13.51 -15.16
N LYS A 400 -19.55 -12.96 -16.16
CA LYS A 400 -20.41 -11.79 -15.99
C LYS A 400 -21.52 -12.03 -14.95
N MET A 401 -22.15 -13.21 -14.97
CA MET A 401 -23.20 -13.57 -14.00
C MET A 401 -22.62 -13.70 -12.58
N LEU A 402 -21.42 -14.25 -12.44
CA LEU A 402 -20.75 -14.39 -11.14
C LEU A 402 -20.37 -13.04 -10.55
N VAL A 403 -19.80 -12.14 -11.35
CA VAL A 403 -19.44 -10.79 -10.90
C VAL A 403 -20.66 -9.99 -10.47
N ASP A 404 -21.77 -10.08 -11.21
CA ASP A 404 -23.04 -9.41 -10.86
C ASP A 404 -23.59 -9.90 -9.51
N LEU A 405 -23.44 -11.18 -9.19
CA LEU A 405 -23.79 -11.73 -7.87
C LEU A 405 -22.86 -11.24 -6.74
N GLY A 406 -21.68 -10.70 -7.05
CA GLY A 406 -20.67 -10.29 -6.08
C GLY A 406 -19.62 -11.36 -5.74
N VAL A 407 -19.48 -12.39 -6.59
CA VAL A 407 -18.42 -13.41 -6.46
C VAL A 407 -17.06 -12.80 -6.80
N LYS A 408 -16.03 -13.16 -6.03
CA LYS A 408 -14.64 -12.69 -6.23
C LYS A 408 -13.71 -13.77 -6.77
N TYR A 409 -13.91 -15.02 -6.37
CA TYR A 409 -13.04 -16.14 -6.71
C TYR A 409 -13.74 -17.13 -7.65
N VAL A 410 -12.98 -17.89 -8.43
CA VAL A 410 -13.54 -19.01 -9.20
C VAL A 410 -12.55 -20.16 -9.32
N ILE A 411 -12.98 -21.37 -8.96
CA ILE A 411 -12.20 -22.59 -9.15
C ILE A 411 -12.25 -22.99 -10.62
N ILE A 412 -11.10 -23.26 -11.22
CA ILE A 412 -10.95 -23.62 -12.64
C ILE A 412 -10.08 -24.86 -12.77
N GLY A 413 -10.49 -25.82 -13.61
CA GLY A 413 -9.68 -27.00 -13.89
C GLY A 413 -9.60 -28.03 -12.77
N HIS A 414 -10.55 -28.04 -11.82
CA HIS A 414 -10.61 -29.04 -10.76
C HIS A 414 -10.62 -30.48 -11.33
N SER A 415 -10.02 -31.44 -10.64
CA SER A 415 -9.85 -32.83 -11.14
C SER A 415 -11.16 -33.49 -11.58
N GLU A 416 -12.22 -33.34 -10.78
CA GLU A 416 -13.57 -33.85 -11.08
C GLU A 416 -14.18 -33.23 -12.35
N ARG A 417 -13.86 -31.96 -12.64
CA ARG A 417 -14.29 -31.27 -13.87
C ARG A 417 -13.58 -31.84 -15.09
N ARG A 418 -12.28 -32.11 -14.97
CA ARG A 418 -11.48 -32.74 -16.02
C ARG A 418 -11.96 -34.17 -16.29
N GLN A 419 -12.15 -34.95 -15.23
CA GLN A 419 -12.51 -36.37 -15.31
C GLN A 419 -13.96 -36.59 -15.78
N TYR A 420 -14.93 -35.91 -15.20
CA TYR A 420 -16.35 -36.23 -15.42
C TYR A 420 -17.02 -35.34 -16.47
N PHE A 421 -16.44 -34.17 -16.76
CA PHE A 421 -17.04 -33.17 -17.64
C PHE A 421 -16.11 -32.71 -18.75
N ASN A 422 -15.03 -33.45 -18.99
CA ASN A 422 -14.12 -33.30 -20.13
C ASN A 422 -13.53 -31.88 -20.25
N GLU A 423 -13.21 -31.26 -19.12
CA GLU A 423 -12.47 -30.01 -19.07
C GLU A 423 -10.99 -30.27 -19.43
N THR A 424 -10.49 -29.54 -20.41
CA THR A 424 -9.15 -29.72 -21.01
C THR A 424 -8.24 -28.55 -20.66
N ASP A 425 -6.92 -28.69 -20.86
CA ASP A 425 -5.99 -27.58 -20.64
C ASP A 425 -6.31 -26.33 -21.48
N GLU A 426 -6.81 -26.54 -22.70
CA GLU A 426 -7.24 -25.45 -23.59
C GLU A 426 -8.47 -24.72 -23.03
N THR A 427 -9.48 -25.47 -22.57
CA THR A 427 -10.68 -24.85 -22.00
C THR A 427 -10.40 -24.21 -20.64
N VAL A 428 -9.47 -24.76 -19.85
CA VAL A 428 -8.95 -24.15 -18.62
C VAL A 428 -8.28 -22.80 -18.93
N ASN A 429 -7.38 -22.73 -19.91
CA ASN A 429 -6.75 -21.47 -20.31
C ASN A 429 -7.79 -20.42 -20.74
N LEU A 430 -8.77 -20.82 -21.55
CA LEU A 430 -9.85 -19.91 -21.96
C LEU A 430 -10.65 -19.39 -20.76
N LYS A 431 -10.92 -20.23 -19.76
CA LYS A 431 -11.58 -19.81 -18.52
C LYS A 431 -10.71 -18.88 -17.68
N MET A 432 -9.39 -19.13 -17.58
CA MET A 432 -8.45 -18.26 -16.87
C MET A 432 -8.47 -16.84 -17.45
N ILE A 433 -8.31 -16.73 -18.78
CA ILE A 433 -8.35 -15.45 -19.50
C ILE A 433 -9.70 -14.74 -19.28
N GLN A 434 -10.79 -15.50 -19.35
CA GLN A 434 -12.13 -14.96 -19.16
C GLN A 434 -12.37 -14.49 -17.71
N ALA A 435 -11.87 -15.21 -16.70
CA ALA A 435 -11.97 -14.80 -15.31
C ALA A 435 -11.22 -13.48 -15.06
N LEU A 436 -9.98 -13.40 -15.54
CA LEU A 436 -9.13 -12.22 -15.41
C LEU A 436 -9.70 -11.00 -16.13
N LYS A 437 -10.30 -11.18 -17.32
CA LYS A 437 -11.04 -10.12 -18.05
C LYS A 437 -12.10 -9.44 -17.18
N TYR A 438 -12.74 -10.19 -16.29
CA TYR A 438 -13.81 -9.72 -15.41
C TYR A 438 -13.33 -9.43 -13.98
N ASN A 439 -12.02 -9.40 -13.74
CA ASN A 439 -11.41 -9.22 -12.42
C ASN A 439 -11.84 -10.27 -11.38
N LEU A 440 -12.26 -11.47 -11.83
CA LEU A 440 -12.35 -12.62 -10.94
C LEU A 440 -10.95 -13.17 -10.68
N ILE A 441 -10.70 -13.64 -9.46
CA ILE A 441 -9.45 -14.31 -9.07
C ILE A 441 -9.60 -15.80 -9.35
N PRO A 442 -8.94 -16.35 -10.39
CA PRO A 442 -9.03 -17.77 -10.65
C PRO A 442 -8.16 -18.56 -9.67
N ILE A 443 -8.72 -19.65 -9.13
CA ILE A 443 -8.02 -20.71 -8.40
C ILE A 443 -7.82 -21.85 -9.40
N LEU A 444 -6.65 -21.88 -10.05
CA LEU A 444 -6.28 -22.88 -11.04
C LEU A 444 -5.89 -24.19 -10.33
N CYS A 445 -6.65 -25.26 -10.55
CA CYS A 445 -6.30 -26.57 -10.06
C CYS A 445 -5.38 -27.32 -11.04
N VAL A 446 -4.27 -27.82 -10.51
CA VAL A 446 -3.30 -28.69 -11.20
C VAL A 446 -3.01 -29.91 -10.36
N GLY A 447 -2.73 -31.03 -10.99
CA GLY A 447 -2.55 -32.30 -10.28
C GLY A 447 -2.30 -33.47 -11.20
N GLU A 448 -1.82 -34.55 -10.61
CA GLU A 448 -1.57 -35.84 -11.24
C GLU A 448 -2.35 -36.97 -10.56
N SER A 449 -2.63 -38.03 -11.32
CA SER A 449 -3.21 -39.29 -10.84
C SER A 449 -2.17 -40.15 -10.10
N LEU A 450 -2.64 -41.19 -9.39
CA LEU A 450 -1.74 -42.11 -8.68
C LEU A 450 -0.76 -42.80 -9.65
N GLN A 451 -1.27 -43.23 -10.81
CA GLN A 451 -0.46 -43.89 -11.83
C GLN A 451 0.64 -42.97 -12.34
N GLU A 452 0.32 -41.71 -12.62
CA GLU A 452 1.30 -40.71 -13.09
C GLU A 452 2.36 -40.38 -12.02
N ARG A 453 1.98 -40.41 -10.74
CA ARG A 453 2.93 -40.29 -9.63
C ARG A 453 3.86 -41.51 -9.56
N GLU A 454 3.31 -42.71 -9.66
CA GLU A 454 4.06 -43.98 -9.64
C GLU A 454 4.99 -44.12 -10.87
N ASP A 455 4.59 -43.55 -12.01
CA ASP A 455 5.38 -43.48 -13.24
C ASP A 455 6.45 -42.37 -13.22
N ASN A 456 6.55 -41.59 -12.13
CA ASN A 456 7.51 -40.49 -11.91
C ASN A 456 7.42 -39.35 -12.94
N VAL A 457 6.22 -39.05 -13.46
CA VAL A 457 6.00 -37.97 -14.44
C VAL A 457 5.37 -36.71 -13.83
N THR A 458 5.24 -36.63 -12.50
CA THR A 458 4.57 -35.52 -11.79
C THR A 458 5.06 -34.15 -12.24
N PHE A 459 6.36 -33.87 -12.15
CA PHE A 459 6.91 -32.55 -12.44
C PHE A 459 6.66 -32.13 -13.89
N ASP A 460 6.94 -33.01 -14.86
CA ASP A 460 6.72 -32.74 -16.28
C ASP A 460 5.25 -32.46 -16.59
N LEU A 461 4.34 -33.22 -15.97
CA LEU A 461 2.90 -33.04 -16.16
C LEU A 461 2.39 -31.72 -15.58
N ILE A 462 2.73 -31.43 -14.32
CA ILE A 462 2.31 -30.21 -13.63
C ILE A 462 2.87 -28.98 -14.35
N ARG A 463 4.15 -29.02 -14.73
CA ARG A 463 4.80 -27.99 -15.53
C ARG A 463 4.10 -27.75 -16.87
N ALA A 464 3.68 -28.82 -17.55
CA ALA A 464 2.91 -28.70 -18.79
C ALA A 464 1.52 -28.07 -18.56
N GLN A 465 0.80 -28.47 -17.50
CA GLN A 465 -0.49 -27.89 -17.13
C GLN A 465 -0.36 -26.39 -16.84
N ILE A 466 0.65 -25.97 -16.06
CA ILE A 466 0.93 -24.57 -15.75
C ILE A 466 1.24 -23.78 -17.04
N LYS A 467 2.18 -24.25 -17.87
CA LYS A 467 2.56 -23.55 -19.10
C LYS A 467 1.38 -23.37 -20.07
N LYS A 468 0.49 -24.35 -20.17
CA LYS A 468 -0.72 -24.24 -21.00
C LYS A 468 -1.75 -23.29 -20.38
N ALA A 469 -1.99 -23.38 -19.07
CA ALA A 469 -2.96 -22.54 -18.38
C ALA A 469 -2.58 -21.05 -18.39
N TYR A 470 -1.29 -20.72 -18.29
CA TYR A 470 -0.77 -19.35 -18.31
C TYR A 470 -0.46 -18.81 -19.71
N LYS A 471 -0.69 -19.59 -20.76
CA LYS A 471 -0.48 -19.14 -22.14
C LYS A 471 -1.31 -17.88 -22.42
N ASN A 472 -0.66 -16.83 -22.93
CA ASN A 472 -1.26 -15.52 -23.23
C ASN A 472 -1.83 -14.77 -22.01
N ILE A 473 -1.41 -15.10 -20.77
CA ILE A 473 -1.70 -14.29 -19.59
C ILE A 473 -0.54 -13.32 -19.36
N SER A 474 -0.84 -12.04 -19.16
CA SER A 474 0.18 -11.01 -18.91
C SER A 474 0.84 -11.20 -17.53
N LYS A 475 2.05 -10.67 -17.32
CA LYS A 475 2.70 -10.66 -16.00
C LYS A 475 1.82 -10.02 -14.92
N GLU A 476 1.15 -8.92 -15.24
CA GLU A 476 0.29 -8.21 -14.29
C GLU A 476 -1.00 -8.96 -13.96
N ASP A 477 -1.56 -9.71 -14.91
CA ASP A 477 -2.74 -10.53 -14.63
C ASP A 477 -2.37 -11.85 -13.96
N ALA A 478 -1.18 -12.40 -14.24
CA ALA A 478 -0.67 -13.59 -13.57
C ALA A 478 -0.56 -13.38 -12.06
N LYS A 479 -0.13 -12.20 -11.59
CA LYS A 479 -0.08 -11.86 -10.16
C LYS A 479 -1.44 -11.94 -9.45
N LYS A 480 -2.55 -11.87 -10.20
CA LYS A 480 -3.92 -11.92 -9.67
C LYS A 480 -4.51 -13.33 -9.63
N THR A 481 -3.71 -14.37 -9.88
CA THR A 481 -4.17 -15.76 -9.86
C THR A 481 -3.78 -16.47 -8.56
N VAL A 482 -4.43 -17.59 -8.32
CA VAL A 482 -4.08 -18.57 -7.29
C VAL A 482 -3.95 -19.92 -7.98
N ILE A 483 -3.00 -20.75 -7.57
CA ILE A 483 -2.86 -22.13 -8.00
C ILE A 483 -3.20 -23.03 -6.83
N ALA A 484 -3.92 -24.12 -7.06
CA ALA A 484 -4.11 -25.20 -6.10
C ALA A 484 -3.46 -26.48 -6.65
N TYR A 485 -2.41 -26.95 -5.98
CA TYR A 485 -1.84 -28.26 -6.23
C TYR A 485 -2.70 -29.33 -5.55
N GLU A 486 -3.36 -30.15 -6.37
CA GLU A 486 -4.35 -31.14 -5.99
C GLU A 486 -3.95 -32.52 -6.53
N PRO A 487 -3.01 -33.24 -5.88
CA PRO A 487 -2.69 -34.61 -6.26
C PRO A 487 -3.96 -35.47 -6.17
N ILE A 488 -4.46 -35.96 -7.30
CA ILE A 488 -5.77 -36.61 -7.41
C ILE A 488 -5.83 -37.84 -6.50
N TRP A 489 -4.69 -38.52 -6.35
CA TRP A 489 -4.55 -39.69 -5.50
C TRP A 489 -4.65 -39.40 -4.01
N ALA A 490 -4.51 -38.15 -3.58
CA ALA A 490 -4.67 -37.72 -2.20
C ALA A 490 -6.08 -37.17 -1.90
N ILE A 491 -7.00 -37.15 -2.86
CA ILE A 491 -8.35 -36.60 -2.69
C ILE A 491 -9.34 -37.74 -2.42
N GLY A 492 -9.86 -37.83 -1.19
CA GLY A 492 -10.94 -38.77 -0.85
C GLY A 492 -10.54 -40.25 -0.75
N THR A 493 -9.25 -40.57 -0.89
CA THR A 493 -8.70 -41.95 -0.86
C THR A 493 -8.17 -42.37 0.52
N GLY A 494 -7.98 -41.42 1.45
CA GLY A 494 -7.36 -41.66 2.76
C GLY A 494 -5.83 -41.79 2.77
N LYS A 495 -5.17 -41.68 1.60
CA LYS A 495 -3.71 -41.51 1.49
C LYS A 495 -3.38 -40.02 1.41
N THR A 496 -2.40 -39.56 2.18
CA THR A 496 -1.97 -38.15 2.22
C THR A 496 -0.52 -38.05 1.78
N ALA A 497 -0.19 -37.06 0.94
CA ALA A 497 1.22 -36.70 0.74
C ALA A 497 1.79 -36.15 2.05
N THR A 498 3.09 -36.32 2.27
CA THR A 498 3.76 -35.59 3.37
C THR A 498 3.84 -34.11 3.03
N SER A 499 4.03 -33.26 4.05
CA SER A 499 4.19 -31.83 3.84
C SER A 499 5.40 -31.48 2.99
N GLU A 500 6.49 -32.26 3.09
CA GLU A 500 7.68 -32.11 2.26
C GLU A 500 7.40 -32.48 0.80
N GLN A 501 6.67 -33.56 0.55
CA GLN A 501 6.28 -33.96 -0.81
C GLN A 501 5.36 -32.92 -1.46
N ALA A 502 4.43 -32.36 -0.68
CA ALA A 502 3.59 -31.26 -1.14
C ALA A 502 4.43 -30.01 -1.46
N ASN A 503 5.38 -29.66 -0.58
CA ASN A 503 6.24 -28.49 -0.77
C ASN A 503 7.15 -28.65 -1.99
N GLU A 504 7.69 -29.84 -2.23
CA GLU A 504 8.54 -30.14 -3.38
C GLU A 504 7.85 -29.81 -4.71
N VAL A 505 6.58 -30.20 -4.86
CA VAL A 505 5.80 -29.89 -6.07
C VAL A 505 5.41 -28.42 -6.11
N CYS A 506 5.06 -27.80 -4.98
CA CYS A 506 4.74 -26.36 -4.93
C CYS A 506 5.95 -25.50 -5.31
N MET A 507 7.15 -25.88 -4.87
CA MET A 507 8.41 -25.26 -5.24
C MET A 507 8.68 -25.40 -6.75
N ASP A 508 8.41 -26.56 -7.36
CA ASP A 508 8.55 -26.73 -8.82
C ASP A 508 7.50 -25.93 -9.62
N ILE A 509 6.28 -25.78 -9.10
CA ILE A 509 5.28 -24.86 -9.67
C ILE A 509 5.81 -23.43 -9.63
N ARG A 510 6.35 -22.97 -8.49
CA ARG A 510 6.90 -21.62 -8.35
C ARG A 510 8.08 -21.39 -9.30
N LYS A 511 8.99 -22.37 -9.41
CA LYS A 511 10.09 -22.36 -10.38
C LYS A 511 9.58 -22.27 -11.81
N THR A 512 8.55 -23.05 -12.16
CA THR A 512 7.95 -23.03 -13.50
C THR A 512 7.35 -21.65 -13.82
N LEU A 513 6.69 -20.99 -12.87
CA LEU A 513 6.20 -19.62 -13.04
C LEU A 513 7.33 -18.61 -13.22
N GLY A 514 8.43 -18.79 -12.48
CA GLY A 514 9.64 -17.96 -12.60
C GLY A 514 10.26 -18.05 -14.00
N GLU A 515 10.19 -19.23 -14.64
CA GLU A 515 10.63 -19.39 -16.03
C GLU A 515 9.66 -18.79 -17.07
N ILE A 516 8.35 -18.81 -16.80
CA ILE A 516 7.35 -18.23 -17.71
C ILE A 516 7.46 -16.70 -17.68
N TYR A 517 7.72 -16.12 -16.50
CA TYR A 517 7.80 -14.69 -16.27
C TYR A 517 9.16 -14.30 -15.66
N ASP A 518 9.23 -14.24 -14.33
CA ASP A 518 10.41 -13.98 -13.51
C ASP A 518 10.11 -14.31 -12.04
N GLU A 519 11.16 -14.42 -11.20
CA GLU A 519 11.04 -14.77 -9.78
C GLU A 519 10.13 -13.81 -9.00
N ALA A 520 10.22 -12.51 -9.28
CA ALA A 520 9.41 -11.48 -8.63
C ALA A 520 7.91 -11.60 -8.95
N THR A 521 7.56 -12.14 -10.13
CA THR A 521 6.17 -12.45 -10.49
C THR A 521 5.72 -13.74 -9.83
N ALA A 522 6.56 -14.77 -9.89
CA ALA A 522 6.26 -16.07 -9.30
C ALA A 522 6.02 -15.98 -7.79
N SER A 523 6.84 -15.18 -7.10
CA SER A 523 6.69 -14.92 -5.67
C SER A 523 5.37 -14.22 -5.32
N GLN A 524 4.69 -13.56 -6.26
CA GLN A 524 3.40 -12.90 -6.06
C GLN A 524 2.19 -13.82 -6.30
N ILE A 525 2.35 -14.96 -6.98
CA ILE A 525 1.27 -15.92 -7.24
C ILE A 525 1.11 -16.85 -6.03
N ARG A 526 -0.10 -17.00 -5.48
CA ARG A 526 -0.34 -17.90 -4.33
C ARG A 526 -0.43 -19.36 -4.80
N ILE A 527 0.23 -20.27 -4.08
CA ILE A 527 0.16 -21.71 -4.32
C ILE A 527 -0.45 -22.39 -3.09
N LEU A 528 -1.63 -22.96 -3.25
CA LEU A 528 -2.35 -23.71 -2.23
C LEU A 528 -2.08 -25.20 -2.40
N TYR A 529 -2.15 -25.93 -1.29
CA TYR A 529 -2.25 -27.38 -1.34
C TYR A 529 -3.70 -27.84 -1.13
N GLY A 530 -4.19 -28.79 -1.95
CA GLY A 530 -5.57 -29.29 -1.84
C GLY A 530 -5.70 -30.80 -1.57
N GLY A 531 -4.60 -31.54 -1.42
CA GLY A 531 -4.62 -32.97 -1.14
C GLY A 531 -4.94 -33.32 0.32
N SER A 532 -6.20 -33.62 0.65
CA SER A 532 -6.60 -34.06 2.02
C SER A 532 -6.15 -33.10 3.15
N VAL A 533 -6.34 -31.79 2.96
CA VAL A 533 -6.10 -30.81 4.03
C VAL A 533 -7.12 -30.99 5.17
N THR A 534 -6.61 -31.20 6.39
CA THR A 534 -7.39 -31.36 7.62
C THR A 534 -6.84 -30.44 8.72
N LYS A 535 -7.57 -30.29 9.82
CA LYS A 535 -7.10 -29.52 10.99
C LYS A 535 -5.77 -30.04 11.58
N ASP A 536 -5.50 -31.34 11.41
CA ASP A 536 -4.35 -31.99 12.03
C ASP A 536 -3.07 -31.78 11.22
N CYS A 537 -3.17 -31.66 9.89
CA CYS A 537 -2.02 -31.45 9.00
C CYS A 537 -1.84 -30.01 8.52
N ALA A 538 -2.85 -29.13 8.65
CA ALA A 538 -2.81 -27.78 8.10
C ALA A 538 -1.65 -26.94 8.64
N LYS A 539 -1.36 -27.02 9.95
CA LYS A 539 -0.23 -26.27 10.55
C LYS A 539 1.11 -26.67 9.93
N ASP A 540 1.33 -27.96 9.74
CA ASP A 540 2.57 -28.49 9.17
C ASP A 540 2.69 -28.13 7.69
N LEU A 541 1.63 -28.35 6.91
CA LEU A 541 1.57 -27.98 5.49
C LEU A 541 1.81 -26.49 5.28
N PHE A 542 1.14 -25.65 6.08
CA PHE A 542 1.26 -24.21 5.93
C PHE A 542 2.59 -23.69 6.45
N SER A 543 3.34 -24.46 7.25
CA SER A 543 4.68 -24.04 7.70
C SER A 543 5.75 -24.17 6.62
N GLN A 544 5.44 -24.86 5.51
CA GLN A 544 6.35 -25.05 4.38
C GLN A 544 6.57 -23.77 3.57
N SER A 545 7.74 -23.67 2.92
CA SER A 545 8.20 -22.45 2.24
C SER A 545 7.31 -22.00 1.08
N ASP A 546 6.78 -22.95 0.31
CA ASP A 546 6.11 -22.67 -0.96
C ASP A 546 4.59 -22.94 -0.92
N ILE A 547 4.04 -23.24 0.26
CA ILE A 547 2.61 -23.50 0.49
C ILE A 547 1.96 -22.28 1.15
N ASP A 548 1.25 -21.50 0.33
CA ASP A 548 0.56 -20.26 0.71
C ASP A 548 -0.87 -20.49 1.23
N GLY A 549 -1.19 -21.71 1.68
CA GLY A 549 -2.51 -22.06 2.22
C GLY A 549 -3.08 -23.34 1.63
N GLY A 550 -4.41 -23.48 1.67
CA GLY A 550 -5.08 -24.71 1.28
C GLY A 550 -6.42 -24.55 0.58
N LEU A 551 -6.67 -25.42 -0.40
CA LEU A 551 -7.98 -25.65 -1.00
C LEU A 551 -8.63 -26.84 -0.30
N VAL A 552 -9.52 -26.56 0.64
CA VAL A 552 -10.03 -27.51 1.63
C VAL A 552 -11.38 -28.07 1.21
N GLY A 553 -11.46 -29.40 1.06
CA GLY A 553 -12.71 -30.11 0.79
C GLY A 553 -13.56 -30.31 2.05
N GLY A 554 -13.79 -31.57 2.44
CA GLY A 554 -14.76 -31.94 3.48
C GLY A 554 -14.54 -31.30 4.87
N ALA A 555 -13.29 -30.98 5.24
CA ALA A 555 -13.01 -30.28 6.50
C ALA A 555 -13.60 -28.85 6.53
N SER A 556 -13.76 -28.20 5.37
CA SER A 556 -14.38 -26.87 5.27
C SER A 556 -15.89 -26.85 5.55
N LEU A 557 -16.53 -28.03 5.59
CA LEU A 557 -17.96 -28.16 5.92
C LEU A 557 -18.22 -28.17 7.44
N LYS A 558 -17.16 -28.15 8.25
CA LYS A 558 -17.21 -28.17 9.72
C LYS A 558 -16.53 -26.90 10.23
N VAL A 559 -17.28 -26.06 10.95
CA VAL A 559 -16.82 -24.74 11.41
C VAL A 559 -15.56 -24.85 12.27
N GLU A 560 -15.56 -25.76 13.25
CA GLU A 560 -14.41 -25.96 14.15
C GLU A 560 -13.13 -26.38 13.42
N ASP A 561 -13.25 -27.33 12.49
CA ASP A 561 -12.08 -27.82 11.74
C ASP A 561 -11.55 -26.72 10.81
N PHE A 562 -12.45 -26.00 10.12
CA PHE A 562 -12.05 -24.93 9.21
C PHE A 562 -11.49 -23.70 9.93
N LYS A 563 -11.98 -23.39 11.14
CA LYS A 563 -11.43 -22.36 12.01
C LYS A 563 -9.99 -22.65 12.40
N ILE A 564 -9.67 -23.89 12.74
CA ILE A 564 -8.28 -24.28 13.00
C ILE A 564 -7.44 -24.07 11.73
N ILE A 565 -7.90 -24.55 10.58
CA ILE A 565 -7.19 -24.41 9.31
C ILE A 565 -6.95 -22.93 8.94
N ALA A 566 -7.96 -22.07 9.09
CA ALA A 566 -7.87 -20.65 8.81
C ALA A 566 -6.96 -19.87 9.80
N ASN A 567 -6.48 -20.52 10.86
CA ASN A 567 -5.56 -19.96 11.85
C ASN A 567 -4.21 -20.66 11.94
N SER A 568 -3.97 -21.68 11.09
CA SER A 568 -2.81 -22.60 11.15
C SER A 568 -1.44 -21.97 10.89
#